data_AF-E4UE83-F1
#
_entry.id   AF-E4UE83-F1
#
_cell.length_a   1.000
_cell.length_b   1.000
_cell.length_c   1.000
_cell.angle_alpha   90.00
_cell.angle_beta   90.00
_cell.angle_gamma   90.00
#
_symmetry.space_group_name_H-M   'P 1'
#
loop_
_entity.id
_entity.type
_entity.pdbx_description
1 polymer ?
#
loop_
_entity_poly.entity_id
_entity_poly.type
_entity_poly.pdbx_seq_one_letter_code
_entity_poly.pdbx_strand_id
1 'polypeptide(L)'
;MDKELKNNLNWKEIGQRFRALRKQHGFDQTELVSMSGRRGNVARFEAGLAPASTNYALFLRNTFGASFDWLYDGVENLRSERDRTEKKIFNPHAIGARLKAIRLKMGLTQKEFGLLIGLSSVGVGNIENGHRTPEIKTALKIKRALNKTLDWIYFGDECIGTRNRVRPSVTTKPTIPLKQLKKELKEEAISYIKNMDERDLAMLTTRLRMEQKHNATLSTSTTKDSQLNSTQLNSTQLNSRSHQKKQKSSE
;
A
#
# COMPACT_ATOMS: atom_id res chain seq x y z
N MET A 1 27.44 12.61 4.13
CA MET A 1 26.80 13.75 4.81
C MET A 1 25.31 13.39 4.94
N ASP A 2 25.04 12.41 5.81
CA ASP A 2 23.70 11.87 6.01
C ASP A 2 22.88 12.85 6.84
N LYS A 3 22.13 13.69 6.15
CA LYS A 3 20.98 14.33 6.78
C LYS A 3 20.02 13.22 7.15
N GLU A 4 20.00 12.86 8.43
CA GLU A 4 18.85 12.27 9.09
C GLU A 4 17.57 12.87 8.49
N LEU A 5 16.91 12.13 7.61
CA LEU A 5 15.53 12.38 7.21
C LEU A 5 14.68 12.11 8.45
N LYS A 6 14.69 13.05 9.40
CA LYS A 6 13.69 13.15 10.45
C LYS A 6 12.36 13.24 9.71
N ASN A 7 11.68 12.09 9.63
CA ASN A 7 10.31 11.87 9.14
C ASN A 7 9.32 12.71 9.98
N ASN A 8 9.45 14.03 9.92
CA ASN A 8 8.52 14.94 10.53
C ASN A 8 7.52 15.29 9.44
N LEU A 9 6.28 14.80 9.58
CA LEU A 9 5.19 15.20 8.68
C LEU A 9 5.16 16.72 8.66
N ASN A 10 5.09 17.31 7.46
CA ASN A 10 4.97 18.75 7.33
C ASN A 10 3.53 19.17 7.71
N TRP A 11 3.30 19.34 9.01
CA TRP A 11 1.98 19.70 9.54
C TRP A 11 1.49 21.05 9.03
N LYS A 12 2.38 21.94 8.59
CA LYS A 12 2.02 23.20 7.95
C LYS A 12 1.35 22.95 6.59
N GLU A 13 1.95 22.12 5.74
CA GLU A 13 1.34 21.75 4.45
C GLU A 13 0.05 20.94 4.64
N ILE A 14 0.04 19.97 5.55
CA ILE A 14 -1.14 19.15 5.85
C ILE A 14 -2.30 20.04 6.35
N GLY A 15 -2.00 20.98 7.25
CA GLY A 15 -2.96 21.97 7.75
C GLY A 15 -3.51 22.86 6.63
N GLN A 16 -2.64 23.31 5.72
CA GLN A 16 -3.06 24.07 4.54
C GLN A 16 -3.99 23.27 3.64
N ARG A 17 -3.75 21.96 3.44
CA ARG A 17 -4.65 21.09 2.68
C ARG A 17 -6.02 20.96 3.36
N PHE A 18 -6.06 20.80 4.69
CA PHE A 18 -7.33 20.76 5.43
C PHE A 18 -8.11 22.07 5.28
N ARG A 19 -7.41 23.21 5.37
CA ARG A 19 -7.99 24.54 5.18
C ARG A 19 -8.52 24.73 3.77
N ALA A 20 -7.74 24.32 2.76
CA ALA A 20 -8.12 24.42 1.35
C ALA A 20 -9.37 23.58 1.07
N LEU A 21 -9.39 22.34 1.56
CA LEU A 21 -10.53 21.43 1.45
C LEU A 21 -11.79 22.06 2.08
N ARG A 22 -11.70 22.53 3.32
CA ARG A 22 -12.82 23.16 4.01
C ARG A 22 -13.36 24.37 3.23
N LYS A 23 -12.48 25.26 2.79
CA LYS A 23 -12.85 26.48 2.04
C LYS A 23 -13.45 26.17 0.67
N GLN A 24 -12.92 25.16 -0.03
CA GLN A 24 -13.46 24.71 -1.32
C GLN A 24 -14.92 24.27 -1.20
N HIS A 25 -15.30 23.71 -0.05
CA HIS A 25 -16.67 23.30 0.26
C HIS A 25 -17.51 24.39 0.95
N GLY A 26 -16.99 25.61 1.11
CA GLY A 26 -17.73 26.76 1.63
C GLY A 26 -17.94 26.80 3.15
N PHE A 27 -17.29 25.93 3.92
CA PHE A 27 -17.49 25.86 5.38
C PHE A 27 -16.54 26.79 6.14
N ASP A 28 -17.00 27.34 7.25
CA ASP A 28 -16.14 28.02 8.23
C ASP A 28 -15.57 27.05 9.29
N GLN A 29 -14.66 27.54 10.14
CA GLN A 29 -14.03 26.70 11.17
C GLN A 29 -15.00 26.27 12.28
N THR A 30 -16.00 27.11 12.59
CA THR A 30 -16.97 26.91 13.66
C THR A 30 -18.01 25.86 13.27
N GLU A 31 -18.51 25.95 12.03
CA GLU A 31 -19.37 24.95 11.39
C GLU A 31 -18.66 23.61 11.35
N LEU A 32 -17.38 23.58 10.96
CA LEU A 32 -16.63 22.34 10.88
C LEU A 32 -16.43 21.69 12.26
N VAL A 33 -16.17 22.49 13.31
CA VAL A 33 -16.10 22.00 14.69
C VAL A 33 -17.44 21.39 15.10
N SER A 34 -18.55 22.10 14.84
CA SER A 34 -19.90 21.64 15.14
C SER A 34 -20.23 20.31 14.45
N MET A 35 -19.91 20.19 13.17
CA MET A 35 -20.11 18.95 12.39
C MET A 35 -19.24 17.79 12.87
N SER A 36 -17.98 18.07 13.25
CA SER A 36 -17.06 17.02 13.68
C SER A 36 -17.39 16.45 15.06
N GLY A 37 -18.18 17.17 15.87
CA GLY A 37 -18.49 16.81 17.26
C GLY A 37 -17.26 16.73 18.17
N ARG A 38 -16.12 17.29 17.76
CA ARG A 38 -14.83 17.16 18.45
C ARG A 38 -14.43 18.48 19.10
N ARG A 39 -13.98 18.39 20.36
CA ARG A 39 -13.39 19.50 21.14
C ARG A 39 -11.94 19.81 20.70
N GLY A 40 -11.70 19.98 19.40
CA GLY A 40 -10.39 20.26 18.82
C GLY A 40 -10.34 21.63 18.15
N ASN A 41 -9.21 22.33 18.25
CA ASN A 41 -9.05 23.62 17.62
C ASN A 41 -8.63 23.44 16.14
N VAL A 42 -9.62 23.42 15.24
CA VAL A 42 -9.45 23.35 13.78
C VAL A 42 -8.46 24.41 13.28
N ALA A 43 -8.49 25.62 13.83
CA ALA A 43 -7.57 26.69 13.43
C ALA A 43 -6.09 26.33 13.69
N ARG A 44 -5.80 25.65 14.81
CA ARG A 44 -4.44 25.18 15.11
C ARG A 44 -3.97 24.07 14.16
N PHE A 45 -4.87 23.16 13.80
CA PHE A 45 -4.58 22.10 12.82
C PHE A 45 -4.29 22.72 11.45
N GLU A 46 -5.14 23.64 11.00
CA GLU A 46 -5.01 24.31 9.70
C GLU A 46 -3.77 25.21 9.59
N ALA A 47 -3.36 25.82 10.70
CA ALA A 47 -2.11 26.58 10.77
C ALA A 47 -0.86 25.70 10.87
N GLY A 48 -1.01 24.39 11.05
CA GLY A 48 0.09 23.45 11.29
C GLY A 48 0.76 23.60 12.66
N LEU A 49 0.11 24.31 13.59
CA LEU A 49 0.59 24.53 14.95
C LEU A 49 0.35 23.31 15.86
N ALA A 50 -0.50 22.39 15.43
CA ALA A 50 -0.78 21.14 16.14
C ALA A 50 -1.06 20.01 15.13
N PRO A 51 -0.65 18.77 15.44
CA PRO A 51 -1.01 17.61 14.62
C PRO A 51 -2.51 17.32 14.75
N ALA A 52 -3.17 17.07 13.62
CA ALA A 52 -4.54 16.57 13.67
C ALA A 52 -4.55 15.06 13.91
N SER A 53 -5.52 14.60 14.70
CA SER A 53 -5.75 13.17 14.91
C SER A 53 -6.16 12.48 13.60
N THR A 54 -5.81 11.20 13.43
CA THR A 54 -6.24 10.40 12.26
C THR A 54 -7.77 10.33 12.15
N ASN A 55 -8.48 10.41 13.28
CA ASN A 55 -9.94 10.48 13.28
C ASN A 55 -10.50 11.81 12.73
N TYR A 56 -9.76 12.91 12.87
CA TYR A 56 -10.14 14.18 12.24
C TYR A 56 -9.96 14.09 10.72
N ALA A 57 -8.87 13.48 10.25
CA ALA A 57 -8.71 13.16 8.82
C ALA A 57 -9.81 12.21 8.30
N LEU A 58 -10.24 11.23 9.11
CA LEU A 58 -11.40 10.37 8.77
C LEU A 58 -12.68 11.18 8.62
N PHE A 59 -12.93 12.13 9.52
CA PHE A 59 -14.06 13.05 9.40
C PHE A 59 -13.97 13.84 8.08
N LEU A 60 -12.83 14.47 7.77
CA LEU A 60 -12.66 15.20 6.51
C LEU A 60 -12.89 14.31 5.28
N ARG A 61 -12.37 13.07 5.30
CA ARG A 61 -12.58 12.08 4.24
C ARG A 61 -14.06 11.76 4.04
N ASN A 62 -14.79 11.50 5.12
CA ASN A 62 -16.20 11.12 5.06
C ASN A 62 -17.11 12.31 4.70
N THR A 63 -16.73 13.53 5.09
CA THR A 63 -17.53 14.75 4.83
C THR A 63 -17.28 15.30 3.43
N PHE A 64 -16.03 15.29 2.95
CA PHE A 64 -15.63 15.96 1.70
C PHE A 64 -15.13 15.01 0.62
N GLY A 65 -15.07 13.70 0.88
CA GLY A 65 -14.61 12.71 -0.10
C GLY A 65 -13.09 12.73 -0.37
N ALA A 66 -12.30 13.49 0.40
CA ALA A 66 -10.84 13.54 0.23
C ALA A 66 -10.16 12.22 0.63
N SER A 67 -9.18 11.75 -0.13
CA SER A 67 -8.36 10.57 0.20
C SER A 67 -7.40 10.86 1.36
N PHE A 68 -7.02 9.83 2.12
CA PHE A 68 -5.98 10.00 3.15
C PHE A 68 -4.63 10.37 2.54
N ASP A 69 -4.30 9.82 1.38
CA ASP A 69 -3.11 10.19 0.63
C ASP A 69 -3.11 11.70 0.35
N TRP A 70 -4.15 12.24 -0.30
CA TRP A 70 -4.22 13.68 -0.58
C TRP A 70 -4.12 14.53 0.69
N LEU A 71 -4.82 14.13 1.77
CA LEU A 71 -4.77 14.83 3.05
C LEU A 71 -3.35 14.91 3.64
N TYR A 72 -2.56 13.84 3.58
CA TYR A 72 -1.27 13.74 4.27
C TYR A 72 -0.04 13.97 3.37
N ASP A 73 -0.08 13.53 2.12
CA ASP A 73 1.02 13.62 1.16
C ASP A 73 0.68 14.41 -0.11
N GLY A 74 -0.58 14.81 -0.30
CA GLY A 74 -1.01 15.58 -1.47
C GLY A 74 -1.12 14.75 -2.75
N VAL A 75 -0.98 13.43 -2.68
CA VAL A 75 -1.15 12.54 -3.83
C VAL A 75 -2.63 12.37 -4.11
N GLU A 76 -3.07 12.86 -5.26
CA GLU A 76 -4.41 12.61 -5.76
C GLU A 76 -4.56 11.15 -6.18
N ASN A 77 -5.50 10.47 -5.52
CA ASN A 77 -5.92 9.12 -5.86
C ASN A 77 -7.38 9.15 -6.31
N LEU A 78 -7.66 8.58 -7.48
CA LEU A 78 -9.02 8.40 -7.93
C LEU A 78 -9.72 7.35 -7.05
N ARG A 79 -10.73 7.81 -6.30
CA ARG A 79 -11.60 6.97 -5.46
C ARG A 79 -12.87 6.60 -6.21
N SER A 80 -13.36 5.39 -5.94
CA SER A 80 -14.65 4.93 -6.46
C SER A 80 -15.83 5.71 -5.91
N GLU A 81 -16.91 5.83 -6.68
CA GLU A 81 -18.12 6.52 -6.23
C GLU A 81 -18.74 5.86 -5.00
N ARG A 82 -18.68 4.52 -4.92
CA ARG A 82 -19.08 3.75 -3.73
C ARG A 82 -18.29 4.17 -2.49
N ASP A 83 -16.97 4.34 -2.64
CA ASP A 83 -16.11 4.76 -1.53
C ASP A 83 -16.33 6.24 -1.13
N ARG A 84 -16.74 7.09 -2.07
CA ARG A 84 -17.11 8.50 -1.77
C ARG A 84 -18.43 8.62 -1.01
N THR A 85 -19.36 7.69 -1.25
CA THR A 85 -20.70 7.72 -0.67
C THR A 85 -20.79 6.98 0.68
N GLU A 86 -19.99 5.93 0.88
CA GLU A 86 -19.97 5.15 2.12
C GLU A 86 -19.13 5.82 3.23
N LYS A 87 -19.77 6.13 4.36
CA LYS A 87 -19.04 6.57 5.57
C LYS A 87 -18.20 5.41 6.12
N LYS A 88 -16.88 5.58 6.14
CA LYS A 88 -15.96 4.59 6.70
C LYS A 88 -15.71 4.84 8.18
N ILE A 89 -15.39 3.77 8.90
CA ILE A 89 -14.92 3.79 10.29
C ILE A 89 -13.59 3.03 10.37
N PHE A 90 -12.75 3.36 11.36
CA PHE A 90 -11.58 2.52 11.63
C PHE A 90 -12.04 1.21 12.26
N ASN A 91 -11.72 0.11 11.60
CA ASN A 91 -11.87 -1.22 12.17
C ASN A 91 -10.47 -1.81 12.42
N PRO A 92 -9.96 -1.75 13.66
CA PRO A 92 -8.61 -2.21 13.99
C PRO A 92 -8.37 -3.67 13.59
N HIS A 93 -9.35 -4.55 13.78
CA HIS A 93 -9.24 -5.97 13.42
C HIS A 93 -9.16 -6.15 11.90
N ALA A 94 -9.98 -5.44 11.13
CA ALA A 94 -9.92 -5.51 9.67
C ALA A 94 -8.60 -4.97 9.12
N ILE A 95 -8.09 -3.87 9.68
CA ILE A 95 -6.77 -3.31 9.33
C ILE A 95 -5.67 -4.32 9.66
N GLY A 96 -5.68 -4.88 10.87
CA GLY A 96 -4.71 -5.87 11.33
C GLY A 96 -4.70 -7.13 10.48
N ALA A 97 -5.86 -7.71 10.20
CA ALA A 97 -6.01 -8.89 9.36
C ALA A 97 -5.47 -8.65 7.94
N ARG A 98 -5.72 -7.46 7.37
CA ARG A 98 -5.24 -7.07 6.04
C ARG A 98 -3.71 -6.97 6.00
N LEU A 99 -3.11 -6.34 7.01
CA LEU A 99 -1.65 -6.21 7.11
C LEU A 99 -0.99 -7.58 7.32
N LYS A 100 -1.58 -8.42 8.18
CA LYS A 100 -1.14 -9.81 8.39
C LYS A 100 -1.18 -10.61 7.10
N ALA A 101 -2.25 -10.48 6.31
CA ALA A 101 -2.38 -11.17 5.03
C ALA A 101 -1.29 -10.76 4.04
N ILE A 102 -0.96 -9.47 3.92
CA ILE A 102 0.16 -9.04 3.06
C ILE A 102 1.49 -9.54 3.59
N ARG A 103 1.75 -9.42 4.90
CA ARG A 103 3.00 -9.90 5.49
C ARG A 103 3.23 -11.38 5.18
N LEU A 104 2.20 -12.21 5.33
CA LEU A 104 2.25 -13.64 5.03
C LEU A 104 2.45 -13.90 3.53
N LYS A 105 1.81 -13.12 2.64
CA LYS A 105 2.05 -13.21 1.18
C LYS A 105 3.49 -12.87 0.80
N MET A 106 4.15 -12.00 1.56
CA MET A 106 5.57 -11.67 1.39
C MET A 106 6.51 -12.69 2.05
N GLY A 107 5.98 -13.69 2.77
CA GLY A 107 6.79 -14.70 3.47
C GLY A 107 7.56 -14.15 4.67
N LEU A 108 7.16 -13.01 5.23
CA LEU A 108 7.88 -12.35 6.32
C LEU A 108 7.35 -12.77 7.70
N THR A 109 8.24 -12.90 8.67
CA THR A 109 7.91 -12.98 10.08
C THR A 109 7.47 -11.62 10.64
N GLN A 110 6.79 -11.59 11.79
CA GLN A 110 6.44 -10.33 12.45
C GLN A 110 7.67 -9.50 12.83
N LYS A 111 8.79 -10.16 13.15
CA LYS A 111 10.07 -9.51 13.45
C LYS A 111 10.64 -8.82 12.21
N GLU A 112 10.71 -9.52 11.09
CA GLU A 112 11.22 -8.96 9.82
C GLU A 112 10.33 -7.84 9.31
N PHE A 113 9.01 -8.01 9.38
CA PHE A 113 8.07 -6.95 9.01
C PHE A 113 8.19 -5.74 9.94
N GLY A 114 8.38 -5.97 11.24
CA GLY A 114 8.67 -4.92 12.22
C GLY A 114 9.92 -4.13 11.84
N LEU A 115 11.03 -4.81 11.51
CA LEU A 115 12.25 -4.15 11.05
C LEU A 115 12.01 -3.32 9.78
N LEU A 116 11.23 -3.83 8.82
CA LEU A 116 10.90 -3.14 7.58
C LEU A 116 10.14 -1.82 7.81
N ILE A 117 9.22 -1.78 8.78
CA ILE A 117 8.40 -0.59 9.08
C ILE A 117 8.89 0.18 10.32
N GLY A 118 10.01 -0.21 10.91
CA GLY A 118 10.57 0.38 12.12
C GLY A 118 9.68 0.26 13.36
N LEU A 119 9.13 -0.94 13.61
CA LEU A 119 8.40 -1.35 14.80
C LEU A 119 8.99 -2.63 15.41
N SER A 120 8.70 -2.89 16.69
CA SER A 120 9.00 -4.18 17.32
C SER A 120 8.04 -5.27 16.83
N SER A 121 8.44 -6.54 16.98
CA SER A 121 7.56 -7.69 16.69
C SER A 121 6.26 -7.63 17.49
N VAL A 122 6.32 -7.22 18.76
CA VAL A 122 5.15 -7.00 19.62
C VAL A 122 4.27 -5.88 19.08
N GLY A 123 4.86 -4.78 18.62
CA GLY A 123 4.13 -3.67 18.00
C GLY A 123 3.38 -4.10 16.73
N VAL A 124 4.01 -4.94 15.90
CA VAL A 124 3.36 -5.58 14.75
C VAL A 124 2.22 -6.48 15.21
N GLY A 125 2.44 -7.34 16.20
CA GLY A 125 1.40 -8.23 16.75
C GLY A 125 0.17 -7.46 17.26
N ASN A 126 0.39 -6.35 17.98
CA ASN A 126 -0.69 -5.49 18.46
C ASN A 126 -1.52 -4.88 17.33
N ILE A 127 -0.88 -4.54 16.21
CA ILE A 127 -1.57 -4.05 15.01
C ILE A 127 -2.33 -5.19 14.34
N GLU A 128 -1.67 -6.32 14.09
CA GLU A 128 -2.25 -7.47 13.38
C GLU A 128 -3.45 -8.09 14.09
N ASN A 129 -3.44 -8.09 15.41
CA ASN A 129 -4.53 -8.60 16.23
C ASN A 129 -5.64 -7.56 16.49
N GLY A 130 -5.47 -6.32 16.01
CA GLY A 130 -6.46 -5.25 16.19
C GLY A 130 -6.45 -4.58 17.57
N HIS A 131 -5.47 -4.87 18.42
CA HIS A 131 -5.31 -4.15 19.70
C HIS A 131 -4.95 -2.67 19.52
N ARG A 132 -4.35 -2.31 18.38
CA ARG A 132 -3.97 -0.93 18.06
C ARG A 132 -4.17 -0.63 16.58
N THR A 133 -4.79 0.52 16.29
CA THR A 133 -4.81 1.07 14.93
C THR A 133 -3.47 1.74 14.61
N PRO A 134 -2.89 1.54 13.41
CA PRO A 134 -1.67 2.25 13.01
C PRO A 134 -1.87 3.77 13.06
N GLU A 135 -1.03 4.46 13.82
CA GLU A 135 -0.94 5.92 13.76
C GLU A 135 -0.45 6.37 12.38
N ILE A 136 -0.73 7.61 11.99
CA ILE A 136 -0.39 8.10 10.65
C ILE A 136 1.09 7.95 10.30
N LYS A 137 1.99 8.17 11.28
CA LYS A 137 3.43 7.98 11.08
C LYS A 137 3.77 6.52 10.74
N THR A 138 3.16 5.58 11.44
CA THR A 138 3.30 4.15 11.19
C THR A 138 2.68 3.77 9.85
N ALA A 139 1.48 4.26 9.54
CA ALA A 139 0.81 4.02 8.27
C ALA A 139 1.63 4.52 7.07
N LEU A 140 2.31 5.67 7.20
CA LEU A 140 3.23 6.17 6.16
C LEU A 140 4.45 5.26 5.97
N LYS A 141 5.02 4.71 7.05
CA LYS A 141 6.09 3.71 6.94
C LYS A 141 5.60 2.44 6.26
N ILE A 142 4.41 1.95 6.62
CA ILE A 142 3.76 0.80 5.97
C ILE A 142 3.51 1.10 4.48
N LYS A 143 2.99 2.29 4.14
CA LYS A 143 2.79 2.74 2.76
C LYS A 143 4.08 2.63 1.95
N ARG A 144 5.20 3.14 2.49
CA ARG A 144 6.50 3.09 1.82
C ARG A 144 7.03 1.67 1.67
N ALA A 145 6.84 0.83 2.69
CA ALA A 145 7.29 -0.56 2.69
C ALA A 145 6.49 -1.47 1.74
N LEU A 146 5.17 -1.28 1.68
CA LEU A 146 4.24 -2.13 0.92
C LEU A 146 3.86 -1.55 -0.44
N ASN A 147 4.23 -0.29 -0.71
CA ASN A 147 3.79 0.48 -1.87
C ASN A 147 2.25 0.47 -2.04
N LYS A 148 1.54 0.66 -0.93
CA LYS A 148 0.07 0.72 -0.86
C LYS A 148 -0.39 2.10 -0.39
N THR A 149 -1.53 2.56 -0.90
CA THR A 149 -2.14 3.84 -0.50
C THR A 149 -2.54 3.83 0.96
N LEU A 150 -2.64 5.02 1.57
CA LEU A 150 -3.11 5.14 2.95
C LEU A 150 -4.57 4.67 3.06
N ASP A 151 -5.40 4.99 2.07
CA ASP A 151 -6.79 4.50 2.04
C ASP A 151 -6.87 2.97 1.99
N TRP A 152 -5.98 2.30 1.23
CA TRP A 152 -5.93 0.84 1.22
C TRP A 152 -5.51 0.27 2.58
N ILE A 153 -4.57 0.92 3.28
CA ILE A 153 -4.11 0.47 4.60
C ILE A 153 -5.25 0.55 5.63
N TYR A 154 -6.00 1.65 5.65
CA TYR A 154 -7.05 1.87 6.65
C TYR A 154 -8.39 1.22 6.31
N PHE A 155 -8.77 1.19 5.04
CA PHE A 155 -10.12 0.79 4.63
C PHE A 155 -10.11 -0.40 3.67
N GLY A 156 -8.99 -0.68 3.00
CA GLY A 156 -8.88 -1.72 1.98
C GLY A 156 -9.38 -1.29 0.60
N ASP A 157 -9.69 0.01 0.43
CA ASP A 157 -10.16 0.54 -0.84
C ASP A 157 -9.00 0.54 -1.86
N GLU A 158 -9.22 -0.10 -3.00
CA GLU A 158 -8.31 -0.01 -4.13
C GLU A 158 -8.61 1.29 -4.90
N CYS A 159 -7.57 2.06 -5.24
CA CYS A 159 -7.76 3.23 -6.08
C CYS A 159 -8.14 2.82 -7.50
N ILE A 160 -9.15 3.50 -8.07
CA ILE A 160 -9.55 3.27 -9.45
C ILE A 160 -8.43 3.77 -10.35
N GLY A 161 -7.90 2.89 -11.20
CA GLY A 161 -6.94 3.31 -12.23
C GLY A 161 -5.46 3.05 -11.92
N THR A 162 -5.12 2.35 -10.83
CA THR A 162 -3.77 1.77 -10.70
C THR A 162 -3.78 0.26 -10.98
N ARG A 163 -3.99 -0.12 -12.24
CA ARG A 163 -3.21 -1.26 -12.75
C ARG A 163 -1.76 -0.81 -12.75
N ASN A 164 -1.06 -0.96 -11.62
CA ASN A 164 0.38 -0.76 -11.45
C ASN A 164 1.00 0.22 -12.48
N ARG A 165 0.57 1.48 -12.45
CA ARG A 165 1.44 2.56 -12.90
C ARG A 165 1.86 3.27 -11.64
N VAL A 166 2.83 2.66 -10.96
CA VAL A 166 3.98 3.49 -10.57
C VAL A 166 4.35 4.22 -11.86
N ARG A 167 3.96 5.48 -12.01
CA ARG A 167 4.74 6.36 -12.86
C ARG A 167 6.07 6.42 -12.10
N PRO A 168 7.15 5.76 -12.58
CA PRO A 168 8.46 6.12 -12.07
C PRO A 168 8.53 7.64 -12.17
N SER A 169 8.96 8.29 -11.09
CA SER A 169 9.43 9.66 -11.12
C SER A 169 10.15 9.88 -12.45
N VAL A 170 9.62 10.77 -13.31
CA VAL A 170 10.10 11.14 -14.64
C VAL A 170 11.44 10.46 -14.99
N THR A 171 11.39 9.23 -15.50
CA THR A 171 12.49 8.67 -16.27
C THR A 171 12.13 8.93 -17.71
N THR A 172 12.72 9.99 -18.26
CA THR A 172 12.99 10.07 -19.68
C THR A 172 13.56 8.71 -20.12
N LYS A 173 13.15 8.21 -21.29
CA LYS A 173 13.69 6.97 -21.86
C LYS A 173 15.22 6.99 -21.70
N PRO A 174 15.84 5.96 -21.11
CA PRO A 174 17.29 5.95 -20.95
C PRO A 174 17.92 6.06 -22.35
N THR A 175 18.66 7.14 -22.58
CA THR A 175 19.42 7.42 -23.81
C THR A 175 20.53 6.37 -24.03
N ILE A 176 20.87 5.63 -22.99
CA ILE A 176 21.97 4.66 -22.96
C ILE A 176 21.46 3.27 -23.39
N PRO A 177 22.12 2.61 -24.37
CA PRO A 177 21.79 1.23 -24.75
C PRO A 177 21.85 0.26 -23.57
N LEU A 178 20.89 -0.68 -23.50
CA LEU A 178 20.77 -1.66 -22.41
C LEU A 178 22.07 -2.46 -22.14
N LYS A 179 22.87 -2.71 -23.18
CA LYS A 179 24.17 -3.39 -23.07
C LYS A 179 25.18 -2.58 -22.25
N GLN A 180 25.18 -1.26 -22.44
CA GLN A 180 26.06 -0.34 -21.73
C GLN A 180 25.62 -0.18 -20.27
N LEU A 181 24.31 -0.02 -20.03
CA LEU A 181 23.77 0.07 -18.66
C LEU A 181 24.08 -1.16 -17.80
N LYS A 182 23.96 -2.38 -18.38
CA LYS A 182 24.32 -3.62 -17.68
C LYS A 182 25.81 -3.69 -17.33
N LYS A 183 26.67 -3.12 -18.16
CA LYS A 183 28.13 -3.10 -17.95
C LYS A 183 28.48 -2.16 -16.80
N GLU A 184 28.00 -0.92 -16.86
CA GLU A 184 28.26 0.11 -15.85
C GLU A 184 27.77 -0.33 -14.46
N LEU A 185 26.54 -0.88 -14.38
CA LEU A 185 25.99 -1.38 -13.12
C LEU A 185 26.82 -2.53 -12.53
N LYS A 186 27.33 -3.43 -13.38
CA LYS A 186 28.18 -4.54 -12.93
C LYS A 186 29.48 -4.01 -12.32
N GLU A 187 30.10 -3.02 -12.96
CA GLU A 187 31.37 -2.43 -12.51
C GLU A 187 31.19 -1.68 -11.18
N GLU A 188 30.12 -0.88 -11.06
CA GLU A 188 29.79 -0.18 -9.80
C GLU A 188 29.47 -1.13 -8.66
N ALA A 189 28.64 -2.16 -8.92
CA ALA A 189 28.29 -3.14 -7.92
C ALA A 189 29.52 -3.92 -7.42
N ILE A 190 30.44 -4.29 -8.32
CA ILE A 190 31.70 -4.96 -7.96
C ILE A 190 32.59 -4.04 -7.13
N SER A 191 32.72 -2.76 -7.51
CA SER A 191 33.48 -1.77 -6.74
C SER A 191 32.93 -1.63 -5.32
N TYR A 192 31.61 -1.51 -5.19
CA TYR A 192 30.95 -1.38 -3.91
C TYR A 192 31.15 -2.63 -3.03
N ILE A 193 30.95 -3.82 -3.61
CA ILE A 193 31.10 -5.11 -2.91
C ILE A 193 32.53 -5.33 -2.41
N LYS A 194 33.55 -4.90 -3.16
CA LYS A 194 34.96 -5.04 -2.76
C LYS A 194 35.31 -4.28 -1.47
N ASN A 195 34.56 -3.22 -1.16
CA ASN A 195 34.82 -2.37 0.00
C ASN A 195 33.92 -2.71 1.21
N MET A 196 33.08 -3.74 1.13
CA MET A 196 32.18 -4.15 2.20
C MET A 196 32.89 -5.04 3.23
N ASP A 197 32.49 -4.94 4.50
CA ASP A 197 32.93 -5.87 5.53
C ASP A 197 32.19 -7.23 5.43
N GLU A 198 32.69 -8.24 6.13
CA GLU A 198 32.16 -9.61 6.05
C GLU A 198 30.70 -9.72 6.52
N ARG A 199 30.27 -8.88 7.47
CA ARG A 199 28.89 -8.87 7.98
C ARG A 199 27.94 -8.25 6.97
N ASP A 200 28.31 -7.14 6.36
CA ASP A 200 27.52 -6.48 5.33
C ASP A 200 27.39 -7.37 4.09
N LEU A 201 28.45 -8.10 3.74
CA LEU A 201 28.44 -9.07 2.65
C LEU A 201 27.50 -10.26 2.95
N ALA A 202 27.49 -10.77 4.18
CA ALA A 202 26.55 -11.81 4.61
C ALA A 202 25.09 -11.34 4.57
N MET A 203 24.83 -10.09 4.95
CA MET A 203 23.50 -9.47 4.86
C MET A 203 23.05 -9.29 3.40
N LEU A 204 23.94 -8.80 2.53
CA LEU A 204 23.67 -8.58 1.11
C LEU A 204 23.37 -9.91 0.40
N THR A 205 24.18 -10.93 0.62
CA THR A 205 23.98 -12.27 0.02
C THR A 205 22.68 -12.93 0.48
N THR A 206 22.33 -12.80 1.76
CA THR A 206 21.07 -13.30 2.30
C THR A 206 19.88 -12.62 1.63
N ARG A 207 19.94 -11.30 1.46
CA ARG A 207 18.88 -10.51 0.82
C ARG A 207 18.69 -10.88 -0.66
N LEU A 208 19.78 -10.99 -1.41
CA LEU A 208 19.77 -11.42 -2.82
C LEU A 208 19.15 -12.82 -2.99
N ARG A 209 19.50 -13.77 -2.11
CA ARG A 209 18.93 -15.13 -2.14
C ARG A 209 17.43 -15.12 -1.86
N MET A 210 16.96 -14.29 -0.93
CA MET A 210 15.53 -14.15 -0.64
C MET A 210 14.76 -13.57 -1.82
N GLU A 211 15.31 -12.57 -2.49
CA GLU A 211 14.72 -11.92 -3.66
C GLU A 211 14.67 -12.85 -4.89
N GLN A 212 15.72 -13.65 -5.13
CA GLN A 212 15.75 -14.66 -6.18
C GLN A 212 14.73 -15.77 -5.94
N LYS A 213 14.61 -16.26 -4.70
CA LYS A 213 13.59 -17.24 -4.32
C LYS A 213 12.20 -16.69 -4.60
N HIS A 214 11.90 -15.46 -4.17
CA HIS A 214 10.62 -14.81 -4.42
C HIS A 214 10.28 -14.74 -5.91
N ASN A 215 11.22 -14.31 -6.76
CA ASN A 215 11.02 -14.22 -8.20
C ASN A 215 10.82 -15.59 -8.87
N ALA A 216 11.47 -16.64 -8.36
CA ALA A 216 11.26 -18.02 -8.84
C ALA A 216 9.87 -18.57 -8.45
N THR A 217 9.38 -18.27 -7.24
CA THR A 217 8.03 -18.68 -6.81
C THR A 217 6.94 -17.95 -7.61
N LEU A 218 7.14 -16.67 -7.94
CA LEU A 218 6.22 -15.95 -8.84
C LEU A 218 6.18 -16.57 -10.23
N SER A 219 7.34 -16.89 -10.82
CA SER A 219 7.44 -17.49 -12.16
C SER A 219 6.74 -18.86 -12.24
N THR A 220 6.83 -19.68 -11.20
CA THR A 220 6.24 -21.04 -11.17
C THR A 220 4.74 -21.05 -10.88
N SER A 221 4.19 -20.02 -10.23
CA SER A 221 2.74 -19.87 -10.04
C SER A 221 1.99 -19.56 -11.34
N THR A 222 2.60 -18.76 -12.24
CA THR A 222 2.03 -18.45 -13.57
C THR A 222 1.96 -19.64 -14.53
N THR A 223 2.78 -20.68 -14.34
CA THR A 223 2.81 -21.86 -15.23
C THR A 223 1.86 -22.97 -14.79
N LYS A 224 1.44 -23.01 -13.52
CA LYS A 224 0.46 -24.00 -13.03
C LYS A 224 -0.98 -23.61 -13.38
N ASP A 225 -1.30 -22.33 -13.41
CA ASP A 225 -2.64 -21.86 -13.79
C ASP A 225 -2.94 -22.03 -15.30
N SER A 226 -1.92 -22.09 -16.16
CA SER A 226 -2.09 -22.36 -17.60
C SER A 226 -2.27 -23.85 -17.93
N GLN A 227 -1.81 -24.77 -17.08
CA GLN A 227 -2.02 -26.22 -17.26
C GLN A 227 -3.32 -26.73 -16.60
N LEU A 228 -3.81 -26.05 -15.56
CA LEU A 228 -5.10 -26.40 -14.94
C LEU A 228 -6.30 -25.98 -15.80
N ASN A 229 -6.19 -24.87 -16.56
CA ASN A 229 -7.28 -24.42 -17.45
C ASN A 229 -7.42 -25.24 -18.75
N SER A 230 -6.38 -25.91 -19.25
CA SER A 230 -6.50 -26.78 -20.43
C SER A 230 -7.11 -28.14 -20.10
N THR A 231 -7.05 -28.58 -18.84
CA THR A 231 -7.54 -29.90 -18.42
C THR A 231 -9.04 -29.87 -18.05
N GLN A 232 -9.58 -28.73 -17.59
CA GLN A 232 -11.00 -28.58 -17.26
C GLN A 232 -11.91 -28.29 -18.48
N LEU A 233 -11.37 -27.74 -19.57
CA LEU A 233 -12.15 -27.51 -20.79
C LEU A 233 -12.45 -28.81 -21.57
N ASN A 234 -11.59 -29.83 -21.48
CA ASN A 234 -11.81 -31.12 -22.17
C ASN A 234 -12.79 -32.06 -21.45
N SER A 235 -12.91 -32.00 -20.11
CA SER A 235 -13.88 -32.83 -19.38
C SER A 235 -15.32 -32.34 -19.54
N THR A 236 -15.52 -31.06 -19.83
CA THR A 236 -16.87 -30.46 -19.96
C THR A 236 -17.49 -30.69 -21.35
N GLN A 237 -16.67 -30.95 -22.39
CA GLN A 237 -17.17 -31.30 -23.74
C GLN A 237 -17.46 -32.80 -23.93
N LEU A 238 -16.93 -33.69 -23.09
CA LEU A 238 -17.19 -35.14 -23.18
C LEU A 238 -18.53 -35.54 -22.52
N ASN A 239 -18.99 -34.83 -21.49
CA ASN A 239 -20.24 -35.13 -20.79
C ASN A 239 -21.51 -34.59 -21.46
N SER A 240 -21.41 -33.67 -22.41
CA SER A 240 -22.56 -33.17 -23.17
C SER A 240 -22.91 -34.04 -24.38
N ARG A 241 -21.98 -34.89 -24.86
CA ARG A 241 -22.22 -35.85 -25.96
C ARG A 241 -22.86 -37.17 -25.52
N SER A 242 -22.74 -37.57 -24.26
CA SER A 242 -23.31 -38.82 -23.73
C SER A 242 -24.80 -38.70 -23.39
N HIS A 243 -25.31 -37.50 -23.10
CA HIS A 243 -26.74 -37.29 -22.81
C HIS A 243 -27.64 -37.11 -24.05
N GLN A 244 -27.11 -36.72 -25.21
CA GLN A 244 -27.92 -36.61 -26.44
C GLN A 244 -28.12 -37.95 -27.18
N LYS A 245 -27.39 -39.01 -26.82
CA LYS A 245 -27.50 -40.33 -27.48
C LYS A 245 -28.48 -41.30 -26.79
N LYS A 246 -29.04 -40.95 -25.63
CA LYS A 246 -30.00 -41.79 -24.87
C LYS A 246 -31.46 -41.36 -25.00
N GLN A 247 -31.76 -40.27 -25.70
CA GLN A 247 -33.14 -39.77 -25.92
C GLN A 247 -33.66 -39.97 -27.36
N LYS A 248 -32.96 -40.73 -28.21
CA LYS A 248 -33.36 -41.02 -29.60
C LYS A 248 -33.58 -42.51 -29.90
N SER A 249 -33.89 -43.34 -28.89
CA SER A 249 -34.16 -44.78 -29.09
C SER A 249 -35.42 -45.26 -28.38
N SER A 250 -36.39 -44.36 -28.20
CA SER A 250 -37.74 -44.70 -27.76
C SER A 250 -38.71 -43.82 -28.52
N GLU A 251 -38.84 -44.13 -29.81
CA GLU A 251 -40.00 -43.96 -30.72
C GLU A 251 -39.68 -44.73 -32.01
#